data_AF-A0A377D3A4-F1
#
_entry.id   AF-A0A377D3A4-F1
#
_cell.length_a   1.000
_cell.length_b   1.000
_cell.length_c   1.000
_cell.angle_alpha   90.00
_cell.angle_beta   90.00
_cell.angle_gamma   90.00
#
_symmetry.space_group_name_H-M   'P 1'
#
loop_
_entity.id
_entity.type
_entity.pdbx_description
1 polymer ?
#
loop_
_entity_poly.entity_id
_entity_poly.type
_entity_poly.pdbx_seq_one_letter_code
_entity_poly.pdbx_strand_id
1 'polypeptide(L)' 'MKSLSAITIPLSDEIKSLPNVRTLTLSGMLAEAIRRISNEESISAMFEH' A
#
# COMPACT_ATOMS: atom_id res chain seq x y z
N MET A 1 4.79 3.14 19.83
CA MET A 1 3.58 3.24 18.99
C MET A 1 4.02 3.74 17.61
N LYS A 2 4.15 2.84 16.61
CA LYS A 2 4.50 3.21 15.23
C LYS A 2 3.20 3.36 14.45
N SER A 3 2.86 4.57 14.03
CA SER A 3 1.69 4.82 13.19
C SER A 3 2.07 4.55 11.74
N LEU A 4 1.34 3.65 11.08
CA LEU A 4 1.59 3.20 9.72
C LEU A 4 0.44 3.66 8.84
N SER A 5 0.71 4.49 7.84
CA SER A 5 -0.31 4.98 6.90
C SER A 5 -0.03 4.40 5.52
N ALA A 6 -1.01 3.71 4.95
CA ALA A 6 -0.99 3.29 3.56
C ALA A 6 -1.39 4.47 2.66
N ILE A 7 -0.71 4.65 1.53
CA ILE A 7 -1.04 5.70 0.55
C ILE A 7 -2.36 5.39 -0.18
N THR A 8 -3.46 5.80 0.43
CA THR A 8 -4.73 6.02 -0.27
C THR A 8 -5.16 7.49 -0.20
N ILE A 9 -4.52 8.29 0.67
CA ILE A 9 -4.78 9.72 0.88
C ILE A 9 -3.44 10.46 1.08
N PRO A 10 -3.18 11.62 0.44
CA PRO A 10 -1.99 12.43 0.69
C PRO A 10 -1.93 12.88 2.16
N LEU A 11 -0.77 12.70 2.81
CA LEU A 11 -0.56 13.22 4.16
C LEU A 11 -0.36 14.73 4.12
N SER A 12 -0.91 15.42 5.13
CA SER A 12 -0.63 16.84 5.33
C SER A 12 0.82 17.06 5.78
N ASP A 13 1.35 18.26 5.58
CA ASP A 13 2.76 18.55 5.87
C ASP A 13 3.08 18.48 7.37
N GLU A 14 2.08 18.73 8.23
CA GLU A 14 2.19 18.54 9.68
C GLU A 14 2.46 17.07 10.03
N ILE A 15 1.76 16.14 9.38
CA ILE A 15 1.95 14.69 9.62
C ILE A 15 3.28 14.21 9.06
N LYS A 16 3.71 14.73 7.90
CA LYS A 16 5.02 14.39 7.31
C LYS A 16 6.21 14.79 8.19
N SER A 17 6.03 15.81 9.03
CA SER A 17 7.07 16.30 9.94
C SER A 17 7.27 15.41 11.19
N LEU A 18 6.35 14.49 11.46
CA LEU A 18 6.40 13.63 12.64
C LEU A 18 7.41 12.49 12.47
N PRO A 19 8.42 12.35 13.37
CA PRO A 19 9.48 11.35 13.22
C PRO A 19 9.02 9.89 13.44
N ASN A 20 7.80 9.71 13.97
CA ASN A 20 7.19 8.40 14.26
C ASN A 20 6.17 7.95 13.21
N VAL A 21 6.00 8.72 12.12
CA VAL A 21 5.10 8.38 11.01
C VAL A 21 5.94 7.85 9.84
N ARG A 22 5.52 6.71 9.30
CA ARG A 22 6.14 6.12 8.11
C ARG A 22 5.07 5.81 7.07
N THR A 23 5.25 6.34 5.88
CA THR A 23 4.45 6.02 4.70
C THR A 23 4.91 4.69 4.12
N LEU A 24 3.97 3.77 3.89
CA LEU A 24 4.24 2.56 3.11
C LEU A 24 3.56 2.67 1.76
N THR A 25 4.30 2.32 0.70
CA THR A 25 3.72 2.27 -0.64
C THR A 25 2.92 1.00 -0.87
N LEU A 26 1.71 1.14 -1.42
CA LEU A 26 0.89 0.03 -1.93
C LEU A 26 1.10 -0.20 -3.43
N SER A 27 1.92 0.61 -4.10
CA SER A 27 2.05 0.59 -5.56
C SER A 27 2.44 -0.79 -6.11
N GLY A 28 3.35 -1.51 -5.43
CA GLY A 28 3.75 -2.86 -5.84
C GLY A 28 2.63 -3.88 -5.74
N MET A 29 1.84 -3.83 -4.67
CA MET A 29 0.67 -4.70 -4.49
C MET A 29 -0.40 -4.39 -5.55
N LEU A 30 -0.69 -3.12 -5.80
CA LEU A 30 -1.65 -2.72 -6.82
C LEU A 30 -1.20 -3.09 -8.24
N ALA A 31 0.08 -2.92 -8.55
CA ALA A 31 0.65 -3.31 -9.85
C ALA A 31 0.49 -4.83 -10.10
N GLU A 32 0.77 -5.65 -9.08
CA GLU A 32 0.62 -7.10 -9.18
C GLU A 32 -0.85 -7.52 -9.29
N ALA A 33 -1.75 -6.85 -8.57
CA ALA A 33 -3.19 -7.08 -8.70
C ALA A 33 -3.68 -6.76 -10.12
N ILE A 34 -3.25 -5.63 -10.70
CA ILE A 34 -3.58 -5.25 -12.08
C ILE A 34 -3.03 -6.28 -13.08
N ARG A 35 -1.79 -6.73 -12.91
CA ARG A 35 -1.16 -7.76 -13.76
C ARG A 35 -1.96 -9.06 -13.76
N ARG A 36 -2.38 -9.52 -12.58
CA ARG A 36 -3.19 -10.75 -12.42
C ARG A 36 -4.56 -10.63 -13.06
N ILE A 37 -5.26 -9.51 -12.85
CA ILE A 37 -6.55 -9.24 -13.53
C ILE A 37 -6.36 -9.28 -15.06
N SER A 38 -5.31 -8.65 -15.58
CA SER A 38 -5.02 -8.62 -17.02
C SER A 38 -4.71 -9.99 -17.61
N ASN A 39 -4.21 -10.92 -16.80
CA ASN A 39 -3.83 -12.27 -17.22
C ASN A 39 -4.87 -13.35 -16.82
N GLU A 40 -6.02 -12.95 -16.25
CA GLU A 40 -7.03 -13.85 -15.70
C GLU A 40 -6.49 -14.80 -14.61
N GLU A 41 -5.45 -14.37 -13.91
CA GLU A 41 -4.83 -15.08 -12.79
C GLU A 41 -5.60 -14.82 -11.48
N SER A 42 -5.61 -15.80 -10.57
CA SER A 42 -6.28 -15.62 -9.28
C SER A 42 -5.63 -14.53 -8.42
N ILE A 43 -6.47 -13.62 -7.93
CA ILE A 43 -6.10 -12.58 -6.97
C ILE A 43 -5.99 -13.15 -5.55
N SER A 44 -6.70 -14.24 -5.23
CA SER A 44 -6.65 -14.83 -3.88
C SER A 44 -5.25 -15.33 -3.49
N ALA A 45 -4.42 -15.69 -4.47
CA ALA A 45 -3.03 -16.08 -4.25
C ALA A 45 -2.12 -14.93 -3.76
N MET A 46 -2.58 -13.68 -3.81
CA MET A 46 -1.89 -12.55 -3.18
C MET A 46 -2.09 -12.49 -1.65
N PHE A 47 -2.98 -13.33 -1.10
CA PHE A 47 -3.43 -13.30 0.29
C PHE A 47 -3.16 -14.63 1.01
N GLU A 48 -2.16 -15.41 0.58
CA GLU A 48 -1.76 -16.64 1.27
C GLU A 48 -1.09 -16.31 2.63
N HIS A 49 -1.91 -16.23 3.69
CA HIS A 49 -1.53 -16.30 5.11
C HIS A 49 -2.75 -16.47 6.02
#